data_AF-A0A0D2V460-F1
#
_entry.id   AF-A0A0D2V460-F1
#
_cell.length_a   1.000
_cell.length_b   1.000
_cell.length_c   1.000
_cell.angle_alpha   90.00
_cell.angle_beta   90.00
_cell.angle_gamma   90.00
#
_symmetry.space_group_name_H-M   'P 1'
#
loop_
_entity.id
_entity.type
_entity.pdbx_description
1 polymer ?
#
loop_
_entity_poly.entity_id
_entity_poly.type
_entity_poly.pdbx_seq_one_letter_code
_entity_poly.pdbx_strand_id
1 'polypeptide(L)'
;MEQPLLSEEKRSEIDENERLSSYQYVGRTGSVIPTASLAGTDVSIEEIRSATSFSTPYPPSIHAPLISSPEPLPNEQAIPHQSPYAADYGAYSNDFQRQLLDEVEIRELLIDHIGHRCCWGSHPARTWKIHAVEDCNVYVGTLETFLEEREVIRETEPYLGGKIDGKDNTPELGIWELDLRSQFPVLFVPYKETRVKIPNSETVEKCSDCAGQGDIPCPTCNADQEPGFYKENQMSQCPACYGRGLIAHRDGSDTICTKCDGKGKIPCATCGSRGLLKCKTCNGSGSLLTRKIAVVKW
;
A
#
# COMPACT_ATOMS: atom_id res chain seq x y z
N MET A 1 -6.03 36.12 -36.86
CA MET A 1 -5.24 35.02 -36.30
C MET A 1 -4.06 35.65 -35.60
N GLU A 2 -4.08 35.53 -34.28
CA GLU A 2 -3.36 36.35 -33.29
C GLU A 2 -1.93 35.85 -33.05
N GLN A 3 -1.04 36.76 -32.60
CA GLN A 3 0.30 36.46 -32.05
C GLN A 3 0.21 35.81 -30.65
N PRO A 4 1.30 35.25 -30.09
CA PRO A 4 2.31 36.05 -29.34
C PRO A 4 3.76 35.59 -29.65
N LEU A 5 4.79 36.45 -29.69
CA LEU A 5 5.48 37.19 -28.61
C LEU A 5 5.92 36.31 -27.42
N LEU A 6 7.16 35.83 -27.46
CA LEU A 6 7.89 35.40 -26.26
C LEU A 6 9.27 36.06 -26.23
N SER A 7 9.37 36.99 -25.29
CA SER A 7 10.52 37.70 -24.77
C SER A 7 11.44 36.78 -23.94
N GLU A 8 12.72 37.14 -23.89
CA GLU A 8 13.71 36.59 -22.97
C GLU A 8 13.26 36.69 -21.51
N GLU A 9 13.28 35.58 -20.78
CA GLU A 9 13.44 35.60 -19.32
C GLU A 9 14.54 34.62 -18.90
N LYS A 10 15.62 35.22 -18.42
CA LYS A 10 16.82 34.62 -17.84
C LYS A 10 16.44 34.05 -16.48
N ARG A 11 16.24 32.73 -16.36
CA ARG A 11 16.15 32.08 -15.05
C ARG A 11 17.54 32.03 -14.41
N SER A 12 17.65 32.75 -13.31
CA SER A 12 18.83 32.90 -12.46
C SER A 12 19.16 31.61 -11.70
N GLU A 13 20.46 31.25 -11.69
CA GLU A 13 21.10 30.17 -10.91
C GLU A 13 21.01 30.31 -9.37
N ILE A 14 20.15 31.22 -8.88
CA ILE A 14 20.01 31.55 -7.46
C ILE A 14 18.94 30.66 -6.79
N ASP A 15 17.95 30.17 -7.54
CA ASP A 15 16.77 29.49 -6.99
C ASP A 15 16.99 27.98 -6.69
N GLU A 16 18.00 27.35 -7.30
CA GLU A 16 18.36 25.96 -6.97
C GLU A 16 19.21 25.86 -5.69
N ASN A 17 19.93 26.93 -5.35
CA ASN A 17 20.82 26.95 -4.19
C ASN A 17 20.04 27.10 -2.87
N GLU A 18 18.87 27.75 -2.88
CA GLU A 18 17.99 27.83 -1.71
C GLU A 18 17.29 26.50 -1.40
N ARG A 19 17.03 25.66 -2.42
CA ARG A 19 16.39 24.35 -2.22
C ARG A 19 17.35 23.31 -1.63
N LEU A 20 18.66 23.48 -1.82
CA LEU A 20 19.71 22.64 -1.23
C LEU A 20 20.06 23.06 0.21
N SER A 21 19.70 24.28 0.64
CA SER A 21 20.04 24.82 1.97
C SER A 21 19.14 24.32 3.11
N SER A 22 18.04 23.62 2.83
CA SER A 22 17.08 23.19 3.86
C SER A 22 17.45 21.90 4.59
N TYR A 23 18.51 21.20 4.17
CA TYR A 23 19.02 19.99 4.82
C TYR A 23 20.24 20.21 5.74
N GLN A 24 20.51 21.45 6.14
CA GLN A 24 21.66 21.76 7.00
C GLN A 24 21.42 21.58 8.51
N TYR A 25 20.24 21.14 8.94
CA TYR A 25 19.90 20.96 10.35
C TYR A 25 19.34 19.57 10.67
N VAL A 26 20.14 18.53 10.41
CA VAL A 26 20.00 17.26 11.13
C VAL A 26 21.37 16.93 11.71
N GLY A 27 21.49 17.07 13.02
CA GLY A 27 22.74 16.91 13.76
C GLY A 27 23.38 15.56 13.47
N ARG A 28 24.62 15.60 12.99
CA ARG A 28 25.49 14.44 12.83
C ARG A 28 25.85 13.92 14.23
N THR A 29 25.10 12.95 14.75
CA THR A 29 25.57 12.15 15.89
C THR A 29 26.70 11.26 15.40
N GLY A 30 27.92 11.82 15.42
CA GLY A 30 29.14 11.08 15.15
C GLY A 30 29.37 10.06 16.26
N SER A 31 28.92 8.83 16.07
CA SER A 31 29.57 7.69 16.71
C SER A 31 30.88 7.46 15.96
N VAL A 32 31.93 8.11 16.45
CA VAL A 32 33.31 7.82 16.03
C VAL A 32 33.64 6.45 16.61
N ILE A 33 33.56 5.40 15.80
CA ILE A 33 34.25 4.15 16.11
C ILE A 33 35.74 4.44 15.86
N PRO A 34 36.60 4.40 16.87
CA PRO A 34 38.02 4.65 16.67
C PRO A 34 38.61 3.45 15.92
N THR A 35 38.80 3.58 14.61
CA THR A 35 39.73 2.74 13.85
C THR A 35 41.15 3.27 14.08
N ALA A 36 41.61 3.14 15.32
CA ALA A 36 43.04 3.10 15.56
C ALA A 36 43.54 1.80 14.91
N SER A 37 44.36 1.94 13.87
CA SER A 37 45.16 0.83 13.33
C SER A 37 46.05 0.29 14.44
N LEU A 38 45.60 -0.78 15.11
CA LEU A 38 46.46 -1.67 15.85
C LEU A 38 47.09 -2.60 14.82
N ALA A 39 48.36 -2.32 14.50
CA ALA A 39 49.18 -3.23 13.73
C ALA A 39 49.26 -4.59 14.46
N GLY A 40 48.92 -5.67 13.76
CA GLY A 40 49.27 -7.03 14.15
C GLY A 40 48.25 -7.78 15.01
N THR A 41 47.08 -8.10 14.44
CA THR A 41 46.38 -9.35 14.79
C THR A 41 45.71 -9.89 13.53
N ASP A 42 46.30 -10.94 12.94
CA ASP A 42 45.66 -11.66 11.83
C ASP A 42 44.41 -12.38 12.35
N VAL A 43 43.25 -11.98 11.84
CA VAL A 43 41.97 -12.65 12.13
C VAL A 43 42.00 -14.02 11.45
N SER A 44 41.88 -15.10 12.23
CA SER A 44 42.00 -16.46 11.70
C SER A 44 40.76 -16.88 10.89
N ILE A 45 40.92 -17.76 9.90
CA ILE A 45 39.81 -18.30 9.11
C ILE A 45 38.75 -18.98 9.99
N GLU A 46 39.17 -19.58 11.11
CA GLU A 46 38.28 -20.18 12.13
C GLU A 46 37.46 -19.12 12.90
N GLU A 47 38.00 -17.92 13.13
CA GLU A 47 37.30 -16.81 13.76
C GLU A 47 36.19 -16.25 12.85
N ILE A 48 36.44 -16.24 11.53
CA ILE A 48 35.47 -15.85 10.50
C ILE A 48 34.32 -16.87 10.41
N ARG A 49 34.62 -18.17 10.47
CA ARG A 49 33.60 -19.25 10.44
C ARG A 49 32.81 -19.38 11.75
N SER A 50 33.39 -19.01 12.88
CA SER A 50 32.70 -19.08 14.18
C SER A 50 31.78 -17.86 14.41
N ALA A 51 32.07 -16.70 13.82
CA ALA A 51 31.19 -15.53 13.89
C ALA A 51 29.79 -15.78 13.29
N THR A 52 29.67 -16.65 12.28
CA THR A 52 28.36 -17.08 11.73
C THR A 52 27.64 -18.10 12.60
N SER A 53 28.33 -18.73 13.55
CA SER A 53 27.78 -19.73 14.47
C SER A 53 27.25 -19.13 15.79
N PHE A 54 27.60 -17.88 16.09
CA PHE A 54 27.15 -17.15 17.29
C PHE A 54 26.01 -16.17 17.01
N SER A 55 24.97 -16.65 16.32
CA SER A 55 23.64 -16.05 16.30
C SER A 55 22.73 -17.17 16.82
N THR A 56 22.37 -17.26 18.10
CA THR A 56 21.48 -16.33 18.80
C THR A 56 21.33 -16.72 20.29
N PRO A 57 20.96 -15.75 21.17
CA PRO A 57 19.82 -15.95 22.05
C PRO A 57 18.81 -14.81 21.80
N TYR A 58 18.14 -14.86 20.64
CA TYR A 58 16.99 -14.03 20.32
C TYR A 58 15.80 -14.96 20.10
N PRO A 59 14.59 -14.56 20.55
CA PRO A 59 13.40 -15.37 20.41
C PRO A 59 13.16 -15.69 18.93
N PRO A 60 12.64 -16.89 18.60
CA PRO A 60 12.49 -17.33 17.23
C PRO A 60 11.64 -16.31 16.46
N SER A 61 12.17 -15.90 15.30
CA SER A 61 11.47 -15.06 14.33
C SER A 61 10.04 -15.57 14.13
N ILE A 62 9.07 -14.65 14.08
CA ILE A 62 7.67 -14.93 13.74
C ILE A 62 7.50 -15.62 12.36
N HIS A 63 8.55 -15.61 11.53
CA HIS A 63 8.60 -16.32 10.24
C HIS A 63 9.39 -17.64 10.27
N ALA A 64 9.93 -18.05 11.43
CA ALA A 64 10.68 -19.31 11.58
C ALA A 64 9.97 -20.56 11.02
N PRO A 65 8.63 -20.71 11.11
CA PRO A 65 7.93 -21.87 10.53
C PRO A 65 7.96 -21.94 8.99
N LEU A 66 8.24 -20.82 8.31
CA LEU A 66 8.31 -20.75 6.85
C LEU A 66 9.74 -20.93 6.31
N ILE A 67 10.75 -20.94 7.20
CA ILE A 67 12.18 -21.05 6.88
C ILE A 67 12.69 -22.47 7.20
N SER A 68 11.81 -23.45 7.39
CA SER A 68 12.23 -24.86 7.50
C SER A 68 12.76 -25.35 6.14
N SER A 69 14.06 -25.18 5.91
CA SER A 69 14.78 -25.96 4.91
C SER A 69 14.64 -27.45 5.25
N PRO A 70 14.53 -28.34 4.25
CA PRO A 70 14.43 -29.78 4.51
C PRO A 70 15.70 -30.26 5.21
N GLU A 71 15.54 -31.03 6.30
CA GLU A 71 16.63 -31.69 7.00
C GLU A 71 17.50 -32.50 6.01
N PRO A 72 18.84 -32.37 6.05
CA PRO A 72 19.69 -33.25 5.28
C PRO A 72 19.66 -34.66 5.91
N LEU A 73 19.29 -35.64 5.09
CA LEU A 73 19.39 -37.06 5.41
C LEU A 73 20.84 -37.44 5.77
N PRO A 74 21.06 -38.34 6.74
CA PRO A 74 22.38 -38.72 7.20
C PRO A 74 23.03 -39.78 6.29
N ASN A 75 24.36 -39.65 6.14
CA ASN A 75 25.33 -40.56 5.53
C ASN A 75 25.42 -40.61 3.99
N GLU A 76 26.42 -39.90 3.45
CA GLU A 76 27.31 -40.49 2.44
C GLU A 76 28.76 -40.25 2.87
N GLN A 77 29.43 -41.35 3.19
CA GLN A 77 30.83 -41.42 3.58
C GLN A 77 31.70 -41.18 2.34
N ALA A 78 32.65 -40.24 2.45
CA ALA A 78 33.70 -40.06 1.47
C ALA A 78 34.52 -41.36 1.34
N ILE A 79 34.41 -42.05 0.21
CA ILE A 79 35.28 -43.17 -0.15
C ILE A 79 36.55 -42.60 -0.78
N PRO A 80 37.75 -42.94 -0.26
CA PRO A 80 39.03 -42.52 -0.83
C PRO A 80 39.36 -43.40 -2.04
N HIS A 81 39.45 -42.81 -3.23
CA HIS A 81 40.06 -43.48 -4.37
C HIS A 81 41.59 -43.42 -4.25
N GLN A 82 42.16 -44.42 -3.57
CA GLN A 82 43.52 -44.88 -3.85
C GLN A 82 43.47 -45.83 -5.06
N SER A 83 44.32 -45.59 -6.05
CA SER A 83 44.76 -46.60 -7.00
C SER A 83 46.17 -46.28 -7.51
N PRO A 84 46.90 -47.28 -8.02
CA PRO A 84 48.17 -47.74 -7.46
C PRO A 84 49.32 -47.35 -8.41
N TYR A 85 50.55 -47.77 -8.11
CA TYR A 85 51.79 -47.45 -8.83
C TYR A 85 52.51 -46.20 -8.31
N ALA A 86 52.98 -46.32 -7.07
CA ALA A 86 54.21 -45.67 -6.67
C ALA A 86 55.40 -46.43 -7.29
N ALA A 87 56.14 -45.78 -8.20
CA ALA A 87 57.56 -46.00 -8.40
C ALA A 87 58.18 -44.80 -9.14
N ASP A 88 58.86 -43.97 -8.34
CA ASP A 88 60.15 -43.32 -8.61
C ASP A 88 60.37 -42.56 -9.94
N TYR A 89 60.55 -41.24 -9.80
CA TYR A 89 61.64 -40.39 -10.33
C TYR A 89 61.11 -39.01 -10.75
N GLY A 90 61.67 -37.96 -10.12
CA GLY A 90 61.70 -36.61 -10.67
C GLY A 90 60.98 -35.58 -9.82
N ALA A 91 61.78 -34.73 -9.16
CA ALA A 91 61.33 -33.51 -8.50
C ALA A 91 60.56 -32.63 -9.51
N TYR A 92 59.26 -32.44 -9.28
CA TYR A 92 58.52 -31.32 -9.86
C TYR A 92 58.40 -30.24 -8.79
N SER A 93 59.09 -29.13 -9.06
CA SER A 93 58.98 -27.87 -8.34
C SER A 93 57.51 -27.48 -8.12
N ASN A 94 57.27 -26.81 -7.00
CA ASN A 94 56.05 -26.08 -6.69
C ASN A 94 55.76 -24.97 -7.74
N ASP A 95 55.22 -25.34 -8.91
CA ASP A 95 54.74 -24.40 -9.94
C ASP A 95 53.24 -24.03 -9.77
N PHE A 96 52.74 -24.01 -8.53
CA PHE A 96 51.55 -23.22 -8.17
C PHE A 96 51.94 -21.87 -7.56
N GLN A 97 53.00 -21.27 -8.09
CA GLN A 97 53.27 -19.85 -7.90
C GLN A 97 52.13 -19.11 -8.60
N ARG A 98 51.11 -18.71 -7.82
CA ARG A 98 50.04 -17.77 -8.20
C ARG A 98 50.67 -16.74 -9.16
N GLN A 99 50.33 -16.80 -10.44
CA GLN A 99 50.91 -15.91 -11.46
C GLN A 99 50.71 -14.48 -10.97
N LEU A 100 51.80 -13.84 -10.53
CA LEU A 100 51.81 -12.43 -10.22
C LEU A 100 51.70 -11.73 -11.56
N LEU A 101 50.49 -11.29 -11.92
CA LEU A 101 50.27 -10.44 -13.08
C LEU A 101 51.21 -9.24 -12.98
N ASP A 102 51.86 -8.89 -14.08
CA ASP A 102 52.73 -7.72 -14.10
C ASP A 102 51.91 -6.42 -14.09
N GLU A 103 52.57 -5.29 -13.85
CA GLU A 103 51.89 -3.98 -13.77
C GLU A 103 51.20 -3.60 -15.09
N VAL A 104 51.67 -4.13 -16.24
CA VAL A 104 51.12 -3.84 -17.56
C VAL A 104 49.81 -4.60 -17.73
N GLU A 105 49.79 -5.89 -17.41
CA GLU A 105 48.61 -6.75 -17.47
C GLU A 105 47.52 -6.26 -16.51
N ILE A 106 47.87 -5.92 -15.25
CA ILE A 106 46.92 -5.38 -14.28
C ILE A 106 46.32 -4.07 -14.79
N ARG A 107 47.14 -3.21 -15.41
CA ARG A 107 46.71 -1.93 -15.95
C ARG A 107 45.80 -2.09 -17.16
N GLU A 108 46.10 -3.01 -18.06
CA GLU A 108 45.24 -3.30 -19.22
C GLU A 108 43.86 -3.78 -18.76
N LEU A 109 43.81 -4.71 -17.80
CA LEU A 109 42.57 -5.19 -17.19
C LEU A 109 41.77 -4.06 -16.51
N LEU A 110 42.45 -3.17 -15.78
CA LEU A 110 41.81 -2.03 -15.13
C LEU A 110 41.23 -1.02 -16.16
N ILE A 111 41.99 -0.73 -17.22
CA ILE A 111 41.55 0.18 -18.29
C ILE A 111 40.34 -0.39 -19.03
N ASP A 112 40.37 -1.68 -19.36
CA ASP A 112 39.26 -2.39 -20.01
C ASP A 112 38.00 -2.34 -19.14
N HIS A 113 38.12 -2.69 -17.85
CA HIS A 113 37.01 -2.65 -16.90
C HIS A 113 36.34 -1.27 -16.79
N ILE A 114 37.15 -0.21 -16.76
CA ILE A 114 36.66 1.18 -16.66
C ILE A 114 36.04 1.62 -17.99
N GLY A 115 36.58 1.18 -19.12
CA GLY A 115 36.06 1.52 -20.46
C GLY A 115 34.60 1.10 -20.67
N HIS A 116 34.15 0.05 -19.98
CA HIS A 116 32.77 -0.44 -20.04
C HIS A 116 31.79 0.27 -19.09
N ARG A 117 32.24 1.22 -18.26
CA ARG A 117 31.39 1.95 -17.31
C ARG A 117 31.30 3.43 -17.66
N CYS A 118 30.11 3.87 -18.09
CA CYS A 118 29.84 5.27 -18.41
C CYS A 118 30.16 6.18 -17.20
N CYS A 119 30.71 7.37 -17.47
CA CYS A 119 31.05 8.42 -16.50
C CYS A 119 32.26 8.15 -15.58
N TRP A 120 33.01 7.06 -15.77
CA TRP A 120 34.24 6.84 -15.01
C TRP A 120 35.43 7.48 -15.74
N GLY A 121 36.17 8.35 -15.07
CA GLY A 121 37.39 8.96 -15.63
C GLY A 121 38.50 7.93 -15.76
N SER A 122 39.05 7.73 -16.97
CA SER A 122 40.11 6.75 -17.22
C SER A 122 41.52 7.24 -16.86
N HIS A 123 41.67 8.52 -16.47
CA HIS A 123 42.97 9.13 -16.19
C HIS A 123 43.74 8.39 -15.07
N PRO A 124 43.14 8.09 -13.89
CA PRO A 124 43.85 7.38 -12.82
C PRO A 124 44.36 6.00 -13.25
N ALA A 125 43.54 5.23 -13.99
CA ALA A 125 43.94 3.91 -14.47
C ALA A 125 45.10 3.95 -15.49
N ARG A 126 45.24 5.05 -16.23
CA ARG A 126 46.30 5.23 -17.22
C ARG A 126 47.59 5.81 -16.63
N THR A 127 47.49 6.70 -15.64
CA THR A 127 48.64 7.51 -15.20
C THR A 127 49.16 7.18 -13.81
N TRP A 128 48.36 6.53 -12.95
CA TRP A 128 48.81 6.22 -11.60
C TRP A 128 49.70 4.97 -11.59
N LYS A 129 50.71 4.99 -10.72
CA LYS A 129 51.60 3.86 -10.49
C LYS A 129 50.91 2.87 -9.56
N ILE A 130 50.88 1.60 -9.95
CA ILE A 130 50.28 0.54 -9.13
C ILE A 130 51.37 0.05 -8.18
N HIS A 131 51.23 0.36 -6.90
CA HIS A 131 52.22 0.02 -5.88
C HIS A 131 51.99 -1.36 -5.24
N ALA A 132 50.73 -1.77 -5.11
CA ALA A 132 50.32 -3.04 -4.55
C ALA A 132 48.95 -3.45 -5.11
N VAL A 133 48.71 -4.75 -5.20
CA VAL A 133 47.39 -5.34 -5.49
C VAL A 133 47.04 -6.21 -4.30
N GLU A 134 45.97 -5.83 -3.61
CA GLU A 134 45.48 -6.52 -2.42
C GLU A 134 44.10 -7.10 -2.73
N ASP A 135 43.88 -8.34 -2.28
CA ASP A 135 42.57 -8.98 -2.36
C ASP A 135 41.67 -8.34 -1.29
N CYS A 136 40.73 -7.48 -1.71
CA CYS A 136 39.77 -6.84 -0.81
C CYS A 136 38.45 -7.62 -0.82
N ASN A 137 37.96 -8.03 0.35
CA ASN A 137 36.60 -8.55 0.47
C ASN A 137 35.60 -7.40 0.43
N VAL A 138 34.78 -7.34 -0.62
CA VAL A 138 33.68 -6.38 -0.73
C VAL A 138 32.37 -7.11 -0.42
N TYR A 139 31.70 -6.68 0.64
CA TYR A 139 30.35 -7.14 0.97
C TYR A 139 29.33 -6.15 0.42
N VAL A 140 28.47 -6.63 -0.47
CA VAL A 140 27.29 -5.88 -0.92
C VAL A 140 26.08 -6.48 -0.21
N GLY A 141 25.44 -5.68 0.64
CA GLY A 141 24.21 -6.06 1.33
C GLY A 141 23.08 -5.12 0.95
N THR A 142 21.88 -5.66 0.81
CA THR A 142 20.65 -4.90 0.69
C THR A 142 19.89 -5.00 2.01
N LEU A 143 19.53 -3.85 2.60
CA LEU A 143 18.61 -3.79 3.73
C LEU A 143 17.20 -3.53 3.19
N GLU A 144 16.33 -4.52 3.30
CA GLU A 144 14.91 -4.37 2.99
C GLU A 144 14.11 -4.36 4.30
N THR A 145 13.40 -3.26 4.54
CA THR A 145 12.57 -3.06 5.72
C THR A 145 11.11 -3.22 5.37
N PHE A 146 10.37 -3.96 6.20
CA PHE A 146 8.93 -4.11 6.10
C PHE A 146 8.27 -3.29 7.20
N LEU A 147 7.24 -2.52 6.86
CA LEU A 147 6.53 -1.65 7.78
C LEU A 147 5.07 -2.07 7.80
N GLU A 148 4.52 -2.29 9.00
CA GLU A 148 3.10 -2.53 9.16
C GLU A 148 2.40 -1.25 9.63
N GLU A 149 1.40 -0.80 8.87
CA GLU A 149 0.52 0.30 9.22
C GLU A 149 -0.90 -0.24 9.42
N ARG A 150 -1.56 0.17 10.51
CA ARG A 150 -2.96 -0.18 10.77
C ARG A 150 -3.82 1.06 10.97
N GLU A 151 -4.95 1.12 10.29
CA GLU A 151 -5.95 2.19 10.39
C GLU A 151 -7.35 1.60 10.68
N VAL A 152 -8.17 2.28 11.49
CA VAL A 152 -9.59 1.93 11.66
C VAL A 152 -10.46 2.85 10.81
N ILE A 153 -11.24 2.27 9.90
CA ILE A 153 -12.30 2.97 9.18
C ILE A 153 -13.68 2.51 9.66
N ARG A 154 -14.68 3.38 9.54
CA ARG A 154 -16.08 3.06 9.82
C ARG A 154 -16.81 2.84 8.50
N GLU A 155 -17.43 1.68 8.35
CA GLU A 155 -18.35 1.39 7.25
C GLU A 155 -19.78 1.40 7.77
N THR A 156 -20.69 1.98 7.00
CA THR A 156 -22.10 2.12 7.37
C THR A 156 -22.99 1.64 6.23
N GLU A 157 -23.97 0.80 6.54
CA GLU A 157 -24.90 0.24 5.57
C GLU A 157 -26.36 0.23 6.09
N PRO A 158 -27.37 0.19 5.21
CA PRO A 158 -28.77 0.06 5.62
C PRO A 158 -29.00 -1.19 6.49
N TYR A 159 -29.51 -1.00 7.70
CA TYR A 159 -29.81 -2.13 8.57
C TYR A 159 -31.19 -2.70 8.26
N LEU A 160 -31.26 -3.86 7.62
CA LEU A 160 -32.51 -4.53 7.23
C LEU A 160 -33.04 -5.51 8.30
N GLY A 161 -32.45 -5.50 9.50
CA GLY A 161 -32.70 -6.48 10.56
C GLY A 161 -31.69 -7.62 10.55
N GLY A 162 -31.54 -8.29 11.69
CA GLY A 162 -30.59 -9.37 11.88
C GLY A 162 -30.12 -9.50 13.32
N LYS A 163 -29.22 -10.46 13.56
CA LYS A 163 -28.41 -10.46 14.78
C LYS A 163 -27.17 -9.62 14.52
N ILE A 164 -26.82 -8.76 15.46
CA ILE A 164 -25.58 -7.99 15.43
C ILE A 164 -24.53 -8.66 16.31
N ASP A 165 -23.28 -8.57 15.88
CA ASP A 165 -22.10 -9.16 16.52
C ASP A 165 -21.74 -8.47 17.86
N GLY A 166 -22.40 -7.36 18.22
CA GLY A 166 -22.06 -6.52 19.38
C GLY A 166 -22.90 -6.70 20.65
N LYS A 167 -23.76 -7.74 20.75
CA LYS A 167 -24.69 -7.89 21.88
C LYS A 167 -24.19 -8.79 23.02
N ASP A 168 -23.13 -9.55 22.77
CA ASP A 168 -22.47 -10.34 23.80
C ASP A 168 -21.42 -9.46 24.49
N ASN A 169 -21.34 -9.48 25.83
CA ASN A 169 -20.53 -8.57 26.67
C ASN A 169 -18.99 -8.69 26.46
N THR A 170 -18.54 -9.11 25.29
CA THR A 170 -17.13 -9.18 24.92
C THR A 170 -16.67 -7.79 24.47
N PRO A 171 -15.61 -7.23 25.08
CA PRO A 171 -15.09 -5.93 24.69
C PRO A 171 -14.61 -5.96 23.23
N GLU A 172 -14.75 -4.81 22.57
CA GLU A 172 -14.17 -4.60 21.24
C GLU A 172 -12.64 -4.73 21.33
N LEU A 173 -12.05 -5.47 20.38
CA LEU A 173 -10.60 -5.63 20.32
C LEU A 173 -9.92 -4.37 19.81
N GLY A 174 -8.78 -4.03 20.40
CA GLY A 174 -7.88 -3.01 19.88
C GLY A 174 -7.32 -3.40 18.50
N ILE A 175 -6.99 -2.40 17.68
CA ILE A 175 -6.51 -2.65 16.30
C ILE A 175 -5.26 -3.53 16.24
N TRP A 176 -4.39 -3.46 17.26
CA TRP A 176 -3.17 -4.28 17.37
C TRP A 176 -3.40 -5.66 18.01
N GLU A 177 -4.57 -5.89 18.61
CA GLU A 177 -4.95 -7.17 19.22
C GLU A 177 -5.54 -8.16 18.20
N LEU A 178 -5.79 -7.69 16.98
CA LEU A 178 -6.26 -8.53 15.87
C LEU A 178 -5.18 -9.54 15.46
N ASP A 179 -5.53 -10.83 15.48
CA ASP A 179 -4.69 -11.90 14.94
C ASP A 179 -4.75 -11.92 13.40
N LEU A 180 -3.68 -11.42 12.78
CA LEU A 180 -3.56 -11.29 11.34
C LEU A 180 -2.47 -12.20 10.75
N ARG A 181 -2.00 -13.20 11.50
CA ARG A 181 -0.89 -14.07 11.07
C ARG A 181 -1.17 -14.79 9.75
N SER A 182 -2.42 -15.16 9.50
CA SER A 182 -2.85 -15.76 8.21
C SER A 182 -2.83 -14.78 7.04
N GLN A 183 -2.83 -13.47 7.32
CA GLN A 183 -2.86 -12.40 6.33
C GLN A 183 -1.49 -11.78 6.11
N PHE A 184 -0.44 -12.22 6.80
CA PHE A 184 0.90 -11.69 6.58
C PHE A 184 1.35 -11.94 5.13
N PRO A 185 1.99 -10.95 4.49
CA PRO A 185 2.58 -11.17 3.19
C PRO A 185 3.73 -12.18 3.30
N VAL A 186 4.04 -12.83 2.18
CA VAL A 186 5.32 -13.54 2.03
C VAL A 186 6.43 -12.48 2.03
N LEU A 187 7.63 -12.85 2.50
CA LEU A 187 8.80 -11.97 2.44
C LEU A 187 8.99 -11.41 1.02
N PHE A 188 9.39 -10.15 0.92
CA PHE A 188 9.66 -9.42 -0.33
C PHE A 188 8.43 -9.03 -1.17
N VAL A 189 7.23 -9.11 -0.62
CA VAL A 189 6.05 -8.47 -1.24
C VAL A 189 6.14 -6.95 -1.02
N PRO A 190 6.22 -6.11 -2.07
CA PRO A 190 6.45 -4.67 -1.91
C PRO A 190 5.27 -3.91 -1.31
N TYR A 191 4.05 -4.44 -1.43
CA TYR A 191 2.85 -3.85 -0.86
C TYR A 191 1.75 -4.89 -0.74
N LYS A 192 1.10 -4.97 0.42
CA LYS A 192 -0.15 -5.71 0.61
C LYS A 192 -1.10 -4.90 1.46
N GLU A 193 -2.36 -4.81 1.04
CA GLU A 193 -3.44 -4.26 1.86
C GLU A 193 -4.45 -5.35 2.20
N THR A 194 -4.95 -5.36 3.42
CA THR A 194 -6.03 -6.25 3.84
C THR A 194 -7.04 -5.49 4.70
N ARG A 195 -8.31 -5.81 4.50
CA ARG A 195 -9.44 -5.25 5.25
C ARG A 195 -10.06 -6.36 6.10
N VAL A 196 -10.09 -6.16 7.42
CA VAL A 196 -10.66 -7.15 8.36
C VAL A 196 -11.69 -6.46 9.25
N LYS A 197 -12.86 -7.07 9.41
CA LYS A 197 -13.88 -6.59 10.34
C LYS A 197 -13.37 -6.73 11.77
N ILE A 198 -13.44 -5.67 12.57
CA ILE A 198 -13.13 -5.74 14.00
C ILE A 198 -14.28 -6.49 14.69
N PRO A 199 -14.02 -7.61 15.39
CA PRO A 199 -15.05 -8.36 16.10
C PRO A 199 -15.79 -7.48 17.12
N ASN A 200 -17.08 -7.75 17.31
CA ASN A 200 -17.95 -7.03 18.26
C ASN A 200 -18.05 -5.50 18.05
N SER A 201 -17.64 -4.98 16.88
CA SER A 201 -17.66 -3.54 16.58
C SER A 201 -18.95 -3.05 15.91
N GLU A 202 -19.93 -3.93 15.76
CA GLU A 202 -21.21 -3.62 15.09
C GLU A 202 -22.14 -2.83 16.00
N THR A 203 -22.58 -1.66 15.54
CA THR A 203 -23.56 -0.81 16.22
C THR A 203 -24.69 -0.43 15.28
N VAL A 204 -25.92 -0.38 15.79
CA VAL A 204 -27.08 0.08 15.04
C VAL A 204 -27.43 1.49 15.51
N GLU A 205 -27.40 2.43 14.57
CA GLU A 205 -27.71 3.83 14.80
C GLU A 205 -28.95 4.22 14.01
N LYS A 206 -29.71 5.20 14.51
CA LYS A 206 -30.83 5.76 13.75
C LYS A 206 -30.27 6.50 12.53
N CYS A 207 -30.89 6.32 11.38
CA CYS A 207 -30.54 7.07 10.19
C CYS A 207 -30.77 8.56 10.43
N SER A 208 -29.72 9.37 10.28
CA SER A 208 -29.76 10.82 10.44
C SER A 208 -30.75 11.48 9.50
N ASP A 209 -30.80 11.03 8.25
CA ASP A 209 -31.49 11.71 7.16
C ASP A 209 -33.01 11.59 7.27
N CYS A 210 -33.50 10.51 7.86
CA CYS A 210 -34.93 10.32 8.13
C CYS A 210 -35.25 10.28 9.64
N ALA A 211 -34.30 10.63 10.50
CA ALA A 211 -34.44 10.58 11.96
C ALA A 211 -35.04 9.27 12.51
N GLY A 212 -34.73 8.12 11.90
CA GLY A 212 -35.30 6.83 12.30
C GLY A 212 -36.63 6.42 11.64
N GLN A 213 -37.27 7.29 10.86
CA GLN A 213 -38.60 7.03 10.27
C GLN A 213 -38.58 6.04 9.09
N GLY A 214 -37.47 5.97 8.34
CA GLY A 214 -37.37 5.20 7.11
C GLY A 214 -37.88 5.94 5.87
N ASP A 215 -38.76 6.92 6.06
CA ASP A 215 -39.28 7.79 4.99
C ASP A 215 -38.93 9.26 5.25
N ILE A 216 -38.88 10.04 4.17
CA ILE A 216 -38.66 11.49 4.18
C ILE A 216 -39.86 12.22 3.53
N PRO A 217 -40.26 13.40 4.03
CA PRO A 217 -41.30 14.19 3.41
C PRO A 217 -40.98 14.51 1.94
N CYS A 218 -41.97 14.38 1.07
CA CYS A 218 -41.83 14.74 -0.33
C CYS A 218 -41.55 16.24 -0.45
N PRO A 219 -40.40 16.68 -1.01
CA PRO A 219 -40.04 18.09 -1.08
C PRO A 219 -40.98 18.87 -1.99
N THR A 220 -41.64 18.21 -2.96
CA THR A 220 -42.62 18.86 -3.84
C THR A 220 -43.96 19.12 -3.14
N CYS A 221 -44.38 18.23 -2.23
CA CYS A 221 -45.66 18.35 -1.54
C CYS A 221 -45.57 19.15 -0.22
N ASN A 222 -44.37 19.19 0.37
CA ASN A 222 -44.14 19.66 1.73
C ASN A 222 -42.96 20.65 1.83
N ALA A 223 -42.70 21.42 0.75
CA ALA A 223 -41.58 22.38 0.69
C ALA A 223 -41.55 23.36 1.89
N ASP A 224 -42.73 23.77 2.36
CA ASP A 224 -42.89 24.81 3.38
C ASP A 224 -43.46 24.27 4.72
N GLN A 225 -43.42 22.94 4.94
CA GLN A 225 -43.96 22.36 6.17
C GLN A 225 -42.92 22.26 7.28
N GLU A 226 -43.40 22.39 8.52
CA GLU A 226 -42.58 22.12 9.71
C GLU A 226 -42.15 20.64 9.75
N PRO A 227 -40.93 20.35 10.24
CA PRO A 227 -40.45 18.99 10.42
C PRO A 227 -41.42 18.16 11.27
N GLY A 228 -41.79 16.96 10.78
CA GLY A 228 -42.65 16.02 11.51
C GLY A 228 -44.10 15.96 11.02
N PHE A 229 -44.54 16.90 10.19
CA PHE A 229 -45.84 16.83 9.51
C PHE A 229 -45.66 16.71 8.00
N TYR A 230 -46.53 15.93 7.37
CA TYR A 230 -46.59 15.82 5.92
C TYR A 230 -48.03 15.74 5.44
N LYS A 231 -48.26 16.22 4.22
CA LYS A 231 -49.54 16.17 3.55
C LYS A 231 -49.61 14.95 2.65
N GLU A 232 -50.53 14.06 2.95
CA GLU A 232 -50.93 12.96 2.06
C GLU A 232 -51.90 13.44 0.98
N ASN A 233 -52.06 12.62 -0.06
CA ASN A 233 -53.03 12.79 -1.14
C ASN A 233 -52.96 14.12 -1.87
N GLN A 234 -51.77 14.74 -1.90
CA GLN A 234 -51.54 15.98 -2.65
C GLN A 234 -51.57 15.71 -4.15
N MET A 235 -52.54 16.32 -4.83
CA MET A 235 -52.76 16.20 -6.26
C MET A 235 -52.40 17.52 -6.95
N SER A 236 -51.71 17.46 -8.07
CA SER A 236 -51.42 18.63 -8.90
C SER A 236 -52.46 18.78 -10.00
N GLN A 237 -52.67 20.02 -10.47
CA GLN A 237 -53.51 20.24 -11.65
C GLN A 237 -52.90 19.51 -12.84
N CYS A 238 -53.75 18.82 -13.61
CA CYS A 238 -53.29 18.14 -14.81
C CYS A 238 -52.79 19.20 -15.81
N PRO A 239 -51.52 19.16 -16.23
CA PRO A 239 -50.97 20.16 -17.14
C PRO A 239 -51.54 20.07 -18.56
N ALA A 240 -52.15 18.94 -18.93
CA ALA A 240 -52.75 18.76 -20.25
C ALA A 240 -54.11 19.45 -20.39
N CYS A 241 -54.89 19.55 -19.31
CA CYS A 241 -56.23 20.16 -19.33
C CYS A 241 -56.38 21.33 -18.35
N TYR A 242 -55.29 21.76 -17.70
CA TYR A 242 -55.26 22.86 -16.72
C TYR A 242 -56.37 22.78 -15.67
N GLY A 243 -56.64 21.58 -15.13
CA GLY A 243 -57.69 21.40 -14.13
C GLY A 243 -59.10 21.07 -14.67
N ARG A 244 -59.36 21.21 -15.98
CA ARG A 244 -60.71 21.00 -16.54
C ARG A 244 -61.18 19.56 -16.59
N GLY A 245 -60.27 18.60 -16.73
CA GLY A 245 -60.61 17.20 -17.03
C GLY A 245 -60.96 16.94 -18.49
N LEU A 246 -61.15 17.99 -19.29
CA LEU A 246 -61.48 17.93 -20.72
C LEU A 246 -60.44 18.70 -21.54
N ILE A 247 -60.22 18.26 -22.78
CA ILE A 247 -59.40 18.93 -23.80
C ILE A 247 -60.34 19.49 -24.86
N ALA A 248 -60.34 20.82 -24.99
CA ALA A 248 -61.14 21.53 -25.97
C ALA A 248 -60.45 21.54 -27.34
N HIS A 249 -61.19 21.12 -28.38
CA HIS A 249 -60.74 21.11 -29.76
C HIS A 249 -61.19 22.37 -30.51
N ARG A 250 -60.54 22.65 -31.65
CA ARG A 250 -60.84 23.83 -32.48
C ARG A 250 -62.23 23.77 -33.14
N ASP A 251 -62.78 22.57 -33.29
CA ASP A 251 -64.13 22.33 -33.83
C ASP A 251 -65.24 22.52 -32.79
N GLY A 252 -64.88 22.88 -31.55
CA GLY A 252 -65.81 23.09 -30.44
C GLY A 252 -66.20 21.80 -29.70
N SER A 253 -65.64 20.64 -30.07
CA SER A 253 -65.82 19.40 -29.33
C SER A 253 -64.89 19.32 -28.11
N ASP A 254 -65.37 18.69 -27.04
CA ASP A 254 -64.56 18.37 -25.86
C ASP A 254 -64.28 16.87 -25.82
N THR A 255 -63.03 16.51 -25.53
CA THR A 255 -62.64 15.12 -25.27
C THR A 255 -62.16 14.94 -23.85
N ILE A 256 -62.40 13.77 -23.27
CA ILE A 256 -61.92 13.44 -21.93
C ILE A 256 -60.38 13.46 -21.95
N CYS A 257 -59.79 14.20 -21.03
CA CYS A 257 -58.34 14.25 -20.89
C CYS A 257 -57.83 12.89 -20.40
N THR A 258 -57.18 12.15 -21.31
CA THR A 258 -56.61 10.82 -21.05
C THR A 258 -55.50 10.84 -20.00
N LYS A 259 -54.81 11.97 -19.82
CA LYS A 259 -53.74 12.09 -18.81
C LYS A 259 -54.26 12.09 -17.37
N CYS A 260 -55.52 12.43 -17.15
CA CYS A 260 -56.12 12.50 -15.82
C CYS A 260 -57.46 11.75 -15.71
N ASP A 261 -57.82 10.98 -16.75
CA ASP A 261 -59.10 10.27 -16.85
C ASP A 261 -60.31 11.14 -16.49
N GLY A 262 -60.34 12.37 -16.99
CA GLY A 262 -61.44 13.31 -16.72
C GLY A 262 -61.41 14.00 -15.36
N LYS A 263 -60.49 13.66 -14.45
CA LYS A 263 -60.47 14.18 -13.06
C LYS A 263 -59.91 15.59 -12.93
N GLY A 264 -59.22 16.10 -13.95
CA GLY A 264 -58.57 17.42 -13.94
C GLY A 264 -57.32 17.52 -13.05
N LYS A 265 -57.05 16.53 -12.20
CA LYS A 265 -55.88 16.46 -11.32
C LYS A 265 -55.14 15.15 -11.50
N ILE A 266 -53.83 15.17 -11.29
CA ILE A 266 -52.95 14.00 -11.36
C ILE A 266 -52.15 13.87 -10.06
N PRO A 267 -51.71 12.64 -9.71
CA PRO A 267 -50.92 12.46 -8.50
C PRO A 267 -49.58 13.20 -8.60
N CYS A 268 -49.02 13.54 -7.43
CA CYS A 268 -47.67 14.12 -7.40
C CYS A 268 -46.68 13.19 -8.11
N ALA A 269 -45.96 13.71 -9.11
CA ALA A 269 -45.01 12.93 -9.89
C ALA A 269 -43.85 12.36 -9.04
N THR A 270 -43.50 13.03 -7.94
CA THR A 270 -42.38 12.65 -7.07
C THR A 270 -42.75 11.52 -6.10
N CYS A 271 -43.91 11.62 -5.43
CA CYS A 271 -44.31 10.69 -4.36
C CYS A 271 -45.54 9.82 -4.68
N GLY A 272 -46.15 9.99 -5.86
CA GLY A 272 -47.39 9.31 -6.21
C GLY A 272 -48.56 9.70 -5.29
N SER A 273 -48.57 10.94 -4.82
CA SER A 273 -49.51 11.46 -3.80
C SER A 273 -49.40 10.85 -2.40
N ARG A 274 -48.40 10.01 -2.11
CA ARG A 274 -48.19 9.49 -0.74
C ARG A 274 -47.70 10.53 0.25
N GLY A 275 -47.18 11.67 -0.22
CA GLY A 275 -46.60 12.70 0.65
C GLY A 275 -45.21 12.35 1.22
N LEU A 276 -44.80 11.08 1.16
CA LEU A 276 -43.52 10.57 1.63
C LEU A 276 -42.72 9.89 0.51
N LEU A 277 -41.41 9.90 0.67
CA LEU A 277 -40.45 9.19 -0.16
C LEU A 277 -39.62 8.25 0.71
N LYS A 278 -39.30 7.08 0.17
CA LYS A 278 -38.38 6.15 0.84
C LYS A 278 -37.03 6.83 1.06
N CYS A 279 -36.54 6.83 2.29
CA CYS A 279 -35.20 7.35 2.58
C CYS A 279 -34.17 6.52 1.81
N LYS A 280 -33.35 7.19 1.00
CA LYS A 280 -32.34 6.53 0.17
C LYS A 280 -31.18 5.99 1.02
N THR A 281 -30.80 6.72 2.06
CA THR A 281 -29.65 6.42 2.92
C THR A 281 -29.82 5.12 3.70
N CYS A 282 -31.00 4.91 4.31
CA CYS A 282 -31.32 3.65 5.01
C CYS A 282 -32.20 2.71 4.20
N ASN A 283 -32.48 3.02 2.93
CA ASN A 283 -33.37 2.26 2.05
C ASN A 283 -34.69 1.85 2.75
N GLY A 284 -35.30 2.77 3.50
CA GLY A 284 -36.57 2.54 4.19
C GLY A 284 -36.50 1.90 5.58
N SER A 285 -35.33 1.45 6.05
CA SER A 285 -35.26 0.74 7.35
C SER A 285 -35.29 1.65 8.57
N GLY A 286 -35.02 2.94 8.38
CA GLY A 286 -34.86 3.91 9.48
C GLY A 286 -33.56 3.77 10.26
N SER A 287 -32.79 2.70 10.05
CA SER A 287 -31.59 2.40 10.84
C SER A 287 -30.40 2.07 9.95
N LEU A 288 -29.20 2.39 10.43
CA LEU A 288 -27.94 2.09 9.77
C LEU A 288 -27.10 1.19 10.69
N LEU A 289 -26.49 0.16 10.10
CA LEU A 289 -25.51 -0.69 10.75
C LEU A 289 -24.13 -0.09 10.48
N THR A 290 -23.42 0.26 11.53
CA THR A 290 -22.03 0.72 11.46
C THR A 290 -21.12 -0.36 12.00
N ARG A 291 -20.01 -0.61 11.31
CA ARG A 291 -18.96 -1.57 11.72
C ARG A 291 -17.59 -0.95 11.52
N LYS A 292 -16.65 -1.32 12.39
CA LYS A 292 -15.25 -0.90 12.25
C LYS A 292 -14.49 -1.92 11.42
N ILE A 293 -13.74 -1.45 10.44
CA ILE A 293 -12.86 -2.25 9.59
C ILE A 293 -11.43 -1.79 9.88
N ALA A 294 -10.57 -2.75 10.21
CA ALA A 294 -9.14 -2.52 10.24
C ALA A 294 -8.59 -2.65 8.81
N VAL A 295 -7.96 -1.58 8.33
CA VAL A 295 -7.16 -1.57 7.10
C VAL A 295 -5.72 -1.72 7.51
N VAL A 296 -5.09 -2.82 7.08
CA VAL A 296 -3.69 -3.13 7.40
C VAL A 296 -2.88 -3.15 6.12
N LYS A 297 -1.79 -2.40 6.12
CA LYS A 297 -0.85 -2.26 5.02
C LYS A 297 0.52 -2.78 5.46
N TRP A 298 1.15 -3.57 4.61
CA TRP A 298 2.52 -4.05 4.74
C TRP A 298 3.35 -3.59 3.55
#